data_AF-A0A9X6P844-F1
#
_entry.id   AF-A0A9X6P844-F1
#
_cell.length_a   1.000
_cell.length_b   1.000
_cell.length_c   1.000
_cell.angle_alpha   90.00
_cell.angle_beta   90.00
_cell.angle_gamma   90.00
#
_symmetry.space_group_name_H-M   'P 1'
#
loop_
_entity.id
_entity.type
_entity.pdbx_description
1 polymer ?
#
loop_
_entity_poly.entity_id
_entity_poly.type
_entity_poly.pdbx_seq_one_letter_code
_entity_poly.pdbx_strand_id
1 'polypeptide(L)'
;MIYFLSENTTTGTNAGNKARMDTETILKKKKYSPIEGPKSIQRLKHGNKISFFLKNSSFLRRLKKIPLNEYLVVQYPFLVSYKNGEGWLDCSFILERLAKRNKLILVIHDIDQLRFESSRNNISDFKLAAYIISHNQKMTNYLINNN
;
A
#
# COMPACT_ATOMS: atom_id res chain seq x y z
N MET A 1 -0.17 13.34 -14.44
CA MET A 1 -1.45 13.05 -13.76
C MET A 1 -1.20 12.24 -12.49
N ILE A 2 -1.96 12.47 -11.41
CA ILE A 2 -1.77 11.72 -10.15
C ILE A 2 -2.78 10.58 -10.08
N TYR A 3 -2.29 9.37 -9.86
CA TYR A 3 -3.07 8.17 -9.64
C TYR A 3 -3.04 7.77 -8.17
N PHE A 4 -4.03 7.02 -7.71
CA PHE A 4 -3.98 6.41 -6.38
C PHE A 4 -4.56 5.01 -6.37
N LEU A 5 -4.02 4.14 -5.51
CA LEU A 5 -4.59 2.83 -5.27
C LEU A 5 -5.79 2.96 -4.34
N SER A 6 -6.98 2.62 -4.86
CA SER A 6 -8.22 2.59 -4.09
C SER A 6 -8.38 1.20 -3.47
N GLU A 7 -8.40 1.14 -2.15
CA GLU A 7 -8.57 -0.10 -1.40
C GLU A 7 -10.03 -0.33 -1.00
N ASN A 8 -10.90 0.70 -1.11
CA ASN A 8 -12.36 0.69 -1.04
C ASN A 8 -12.94 -0.52 -0.28
N THR A 9 -12.83 -0.49 1.05
CA THR A 9 -13.40 -1.50 1.95
C THR A 9 -14.77 -1.02 2.42
N THR A 10 -15.84 -1.57 1.82
CA THR A 10 -17.23 -1.20 2.16
C THR A 10 -17.70 -1.76 3.50
N THR A 11 -16.89 -2.56 4.19
CA THR A 11 -17.31 -3.33 5.36
C THR A 11 -16.34 -3.19 6.53
N GLY A 12 -16.51 -2.15 7.34
CA GLY A 12 -15.91 -2.11 8.68
C GLY A 12 -15.97 -0.73 9.32
N THR A 13 -16.45 -0.67 10.56
CA THR A 13 -16.56 0.54 11.39
C THR A 13 -15.26 0.89 12.14
N ASN A 14 -14.17 0.18 11.87
CA ASN A 14 -12.90 0.36 12.56
C ASN A 14 -12.21 1.67 12.13
N ALA A 15 -11.58 2.37 13.08
CA ALA A 15 -10.93 3.67 12.85
C ALA A 15 -9.89 3.64 11.71
N GLY A 16 -9.15 2.54 11.56
CA GLY A 16 -8.18 2.37 10.46
C GLY A 16 -8.82 2.32 9.07
N ASN A 17 -10.05 1.84 8.94
CA ASN A 17 -10.78 1.88 7.66
C ASN A 17 -11.29 3.29 7.38
N LYS A 18 -11.73 4.02 8.41
CA LYS A 18 -12.18 5.41 8.28
C LYS A 18 -11.08 6.32 7.74
N ALA A 19 -9.86 6.24 8.31
CA ALA A 19 -8.72 7.03 7.84
C ALA A 19 -8.39 6.79 6.35
N ARG A 20 -8.50 5.54 5.90
CA ARG A 20 -8.30 5.18 4.49
C ARG A 20 -9.40 5.73 3.58
N MET A 21 -10.67 5.63 4.00
CA MET A 21 -11.81 6.19 3.27
C MET A 21 -11.75 7.71 3.17
N ASP A 22 -11.33 8.39 4.25
CA ASP A 22 -11.15 9.84 4.28
C ASP A 22 -10.04 10.26 3.30
N THR A 23 -8.92 9.53 3.30
CA THR A 23 -7.83 9.72 2.34
C THR A 23 -8.33 9.58 0.89
N GLU A 24 -9.07 8.51 0.57
CA GLU A 24 -9.64 8.34 -0.77
C GLU A 24 -10.62 9.45 -1.14
N THR A 25 -11.45 9.90 -0.20
CA THR A 25 -12.40 10.99 -0.40
C THR A 25 -11.66 12.27 -0.79
N ILE A 26 -10.57 12.59 -0.09
CA ILE A 26 -9.73 13.75 -0.39
C ILE A 26 -9.10 13.62 -1.78
N LEU A 27 -8.51 12.46 -2.11
CA LEU A 27 -7.87 12.22 -3.40
C LEU A 27 -8.87 12.32 -4.58
N LYS A 28 -10.09 11.79 -4.39
CA LYS A 28 -11.20 11.93 -5.36
C LYS A 28 -11.63 13.39 -5.51
N LYS A 29 -11.78 14.14 -4.41
CA LYS A 29 -12.09 15.59 -4.44
C LYS A 29 -11.02 16.39 -5.19
N LYS A 30 -9.76 15.96 -5.13
CA LYS A 30 -8.63 16.53 -5.90
C LYS A 30 -8.57 16.05 -7.36
N LYS A 31 -9.56 15.28 -7.83
CA LYS A 31 -9.64 14.72 -9.20
C LYS A 31 -8.48 13.80 -9.57
N TYR A 32 -7.88 13.12 -8.59
CA TYR A 32 -6.88 12.09 -8.88
C TYR A 32 -7.55 10.83 -9.43
N SER A 33 -6.82 10.08 -10.26
CA SER A 33 -7.38 8.91 -10.94
C SER A 33 -7.29 7.65 -10.06
N PRO A 34 -8.43 7.05 -9.66
CA PRO A 34 -8.41 5.82 -8.87
C PRO A 34 -8.00 4.62 -9.72
N ILE A 35 -7.23 3.72 -9.11
CA ILE A 35 -6.97 2.37 -9.62
C ILE A 35 -7.47 1.39 -8.58
N GLU A 36 -8.51 0.61 -8.90
CA GLU A 36 -9.08 -0.34 -7.96
C GLU A 36 -8.08 -1.45 -7.57
N GLY A 37 -7.76 -1.49 -6.29
CA GLY A 37 -6.99 -2.54 -5.64
C GLY A 37 -7.78 -3.84 -5.43
N PRO A 38 -7.14 -4.88 -4.89
CA PRO A 38 -7.83 -6.09 -4.46
C PRO A 38 -8.72 -5.78 -3.25
N LYS A 39 -10.01 -6.16 -3.32
CA LYS A 39 -11.07 -5.77 -2.36
C LYS A 39 -11.18 -6.70 -1.14
N SER A 40 -10.10 -7.37 -0.73
CA SER A 40 -10.17 -8.39 0.33
C SER A 40 -9.69 -7.86 1.68
N ILE A 41 -10.62 -7.67 2.62
CA ILE A 41 -10.33 -7.54 4.06
C ILE A 41 -9.94 -8.90 4.65
N GLN A 42 -10.31 -9.99 3.96
CA GLN A 42 -10.01 -11.33 4.43
C GLN A 42 -8.53 -11.63 4.26
N ARG A 43 -7.92 -12.15 5.33
CA ARG A 43 -6.61 -12.82 5.31
C ARG A 43 -6.70 -13.99 4.33
N LEU A 44 -6.34 -13.74 3.08
CA LEU A 44 -6.38 -14.78 2.06
C LEU A 44 -5.23 -15.75 2.36
N LYS A 45 -5.57 -17.01 2.64
CA LYS A 45 -4.59 -18.10 2.56
C LYS A 45 -4.03 -18.07 1.15
N HIS A 46 -2.75 -17.76 1.03
CA HIS A 46 -2.06 -17.86 -0.23
C HIS A 46 -1.08 -19.03 -0.17
N GLY A 47 -1.11 -19.86 -1.21
CA GLY A 47 0.06 -20.68 -1.55
C GLY A 47 1.22 -19.78 -1.99
N ASN A 48 2.22 -20.39 -2.61
CA ASN A 48 3.43 -19.74 -3.14
C ASN A 48 3.19 -18.46 -4.01
N LYS A 49 4.24 -17.67 -4.27
CA LYS A 49 4.20 -16.41 -5.06
C LYS A 49 3.45 -16.54 -6.39
N ILE A 50 3.57 -17.66 -7.09
CA ILE A 50 2.91 -17.93 -8.38
C ILE A 50 1.39 -17.83 -8.23
N SER A 51 0.85 -18.47 -7.21
CA SER A 51 -0.58 -18.43 -6.96
C SER A 51 -1.06 -16.99 -6.69
N PHE A 52 -0.25 -16.13 -6.04
CA PHE A 52 -0.59 -14.72 -5.84
C PHE A 52 -0.77 -14.00 -7.19
N PHE A 53 0.16 -14.20 -8.12
CA PHE A 53 0.10 -13.57 -9.45
C PHE A 53 -1.13 -14.00 -10.22
N LEU A 54 -1.52 -15.28 -10.12
CA LEU A 54 -2.71 -15.81 -10.78
C LEU A 54 -3.98 -15.15 -10.22
N LYS A 55 -4.15 -15.15 -8.89
CA LYS A 55 -5.34 -14.58 -8.24
C LYS A 55 -5.44 -13.07 -8.41
N ASN A 56 -4.31 -12.37 -8.52
CA ASN A 56 -4.25 -10.90 -8.65
C ASN A 56 -3.94 -10.41 -10.06
N SER A 57 -3.98 -11.28 -11.07
CA SER A 57 -3.65 -10.95 -12.46
C SER A 57 -4.45 -9.76 -13.00
N SER A 58 -5.75 -9.70 -12.66
CA SER A 58 -6.62 -8.57 -13.02
C SER A 58 -6.18 -7.25 -12.37
N PHE A 59 -5.79 -7.28 -11.09
CA PHE A 59 -5.25 -6.12 -10.39
C PHE A 59 -3.92 -5.66 -11.00
N LEU A 60 -2.98 -6.59 -11.23
CA LEU A 60 -1.70 -6.31 -11.85
C LEU A 60 -1.86 -5.73 -13.27
N ARG A 61 -2.85 -6.20 -14.04
CA ARG A 61 -3.19 -5.64 -15.34
C ARG A 61 -3.71 -4.20 -15.23
N ARG A 62 -4.50 -3.87 -14.20
CA ARG A 62 -4.94 -2.48 -13.95
C ARG A 62 -3.75 -1.58 -13.59
N LEU A 63 -2.81 -2.03 -12.77
CA LEU A 63 -1.59 -1.30 -12.46
C LEU A 63 -0.75 -0.98 -13.72
N LYS A 64 -0.75 -1.87 -14.73
CA LYS A 64 -0.06 -1.62 -15.99
C LYS A 64 -0.63 -0.46 -16.81
N LYS A 65 -1.91 -0.10 -16.59
CA LYS A 65 -2.57 1.03 -17.29
C LYS A 65 -2.11 2.40 -16.80
N ILE A 66 -1.40 2.46 -15.67
CA ILE A 66 -0.80 3.71 -15.19
C ILE A 66 0.37 4.05 -16.15
N PRO A 67 0.40 5.25 -16.74
CA PRO A 67 1.51 5.69 -17.58
C PRO A 67 2.83 5.70 -16.80
N LEU A 68 3.93 5.54 -17.52
CA LEU A 68 5.28 5.56 -16.92
C LEU A 68 5.60 6.96 -16.37
N ASN A 69 6.43 7.00 -15.33
CA ASN A 69 6.93 8.19 -14.64
C ASN A 69 5.87 9.08 -13.98
N GLU A 70 4.60 8.68 -14.01
CA GLU A 70 3.52 9.35 -13.29
C GLU A 70 3.56 9.07 -11.78
N TYR A 71 2.92 9.96 -11.03
CA TYR A 71 2.80 9.83 -9.58
C TYR A 71 1.73 8.82 -9.19
N LEU A 72 2.06 7.96 -8.24
CA LEU A 72 1.15 6.97 -7.69
C LEU A 72 1.12 7.06 -6.17
N VAL A 73 -0.03 7.46 -5.64
CA VAL A 73 -0.31 7.49 -4.21
C VAL A 73 -0.71 6.08 -3.74
N VAL A 74 -0.03 5.60 -2.71
CA VAL A 74 -0.27 4.28 -2.10
C VAL A 74 -0.44 4.45 -0.61
N GLN A 75 -1.48 3.85 -0.05
CA GLN A 75 -1.71 3.81 1.39
C GLN A 75 -0.92 2.65 2.00
N TYR A 76 -0.20 2.90 3.10
CA TYR A 76 0.67 1.91 3.75
C TYR A 76 0.27 1.70 5.23
N PRO A 77 0.29 0.44 5.74
CA PRO A 77 0.49 -0.81 4.98
C PRO A 77 -0.67 -1.05 4.01
N PHE A 78 -0.51 -1.97 3.06
CA PHE A 78 -1.63 -2.37 2.20
C PHE A 78 -2.71 -3.09 3.03
N LEU A 79 -3.99 -2.87 2.71
CA LEU A 79 -5.09 -3.62 3.34
C LEU A 79 -5.02 -5.12 3.07
N VAL A 80 -4.51 -5.50 1.90
CA VAL A 80 -4.42 -6.89 1.50
C VAL A 80 -3.09 -7.49 1.97
N SER A 81 -3.17 -8.27 3.04
CA SER A 81 -2.08 -9.11 3.53
C SER A 81 -2.29 -10.56 3.09
N TYR A 82 -1.26 -11.20 2.54
CA TYR A 82 -1.28 -12.62 2.22
C TYR A 82 -0.49 -13.39 3.26
N LYS A 83 -1.00 -14.50 3.76
CA LYS A 83 -0.27 -15.38 4.67
C LYS A 83 0.14 -16.65 3.91
N ASN A 84 1.43 -16.97 3.88
CA ASN A 84 1.93 -18.28 3.47
C ASN A 84 2.27 -19.12 4.72
N GLY A 85 2.69 -20.38 4.53
CA GLY A 85 3.08 -21.28 5.64
C GLY A 85 4.28 -20.81 6.48
N GLU A 86 5.01 -19.79 6.01
CA GLU A 86 6.27 -19.30 6.59
C GLU A 86 6.18 -17.85 7.11
N GLY A 87 5.06 -17.14 6.91
CA GLY A 87 4.91 -15.74 7.32
C GLY A 87 3.87 -14.92 6.54
N TRP A 88 3.98 -13.61 6.65
CA TRP A 88 3.16 -12.62 5.94
C TRP A 88 3.89 -12.20 4.65
N LEU A 89 3.28 -12.45 3.49
CA LEU A 89 3.70 -11.84 2.25
C LEU A 89 3.03 -10.46 2.16
N ASP A 90 3.79 -9.46 2.58
CA ASP A 90 3.48 -8.06 2.38
C ASP A 90 3.52 -7.72 0.88
N CYS A 91 2.84 -6.65 0.48
CA CYS A 91 2.81 -6.23 -0.92
C CYS A 91 4.11 -5.50 -1.35
N SER A 92 5.24 -5.69 -0.66
CA SER A 92 6.49 -4.97 -0.95
C SER A 92 7.01 -5.20 -2.37
N PHE A 93 6.88 -6.42 -2.89
CA PHE A 93 7.26 -6.70 -4.29
C PHE A 93 6.40 -5.90 -5.30
N ILE A 94 5.17 -5.52 -4.93
CA ILE A 94 4.32 -4.64 -5.74
C ILE A 94 4.88 -3.22 -5.68
N LEU A 95 5.26 -2.74 -4.48
CA LEU A 95 5.93 -1.45 -4.31
C LEU A 95 7.21 -1.37 -5.13
N GLU A 96 8.10 -2.36 -5.05
CA GLU A 96 9.33 -2.42 -5.85
C GLU A 96 9.04 -2.32 -7.36
N ARG A 97 8.05 -3.07 -7.84
CA ARG A 97 7.67 -3.07 -9.25
C ARG A 97 7.08 -1.73 -9.69
N LEU A 98 6.30 -1.10 -8.83
CA LEU A 98 5.70 0.21 -9.10
C LEU A 98 6.75 1.32 -9.03
N ALA A 99 7.68 1.29 -8.07
CA ALA A 99 8.76 2.26 -7.92
C ALA A 99 9.69 2.30 -9.14
N LYS A 100 9.91 1.15 -9.81
CA LYS A 100 10.67 1.08 -11.07
C LYS A 100 9.99 1.76 -12.25
N ARG A 101 8.68 2.03 -12.16
CA ARG A 101 7.87 2.58 -13.27
C ARG A 101 7.27 3.94 -12.97
N ASN A 102 7.08 4.27 -11.70
CA ASN A 102 6.26 5.38 -11.22
C ASN A 102 6.89 6.04 -9.99
N LYS A 103 6.59 7.32 -9.80
CA LYS A 103 7.02 8.08 -8.62
C LYS A 103 6.04 7.78 -7.47
N LEU A 104 6.47 6.96 -6.52
CA LEU A 104 5.61 6.54 -5.42
C LEU A 104 5.47 7.64 -4.36
N ILE A 105 4.23 7.88 -3.93
CA ILE A 105 3.90 8.71 -2.77
C ILE A 105 3.25 7.78 -1.74
N LEU A 106 3.93 7.52 -0.63
CA LEU A 106 3.41 6.64 0.42
C LEU A 106 2.68 7.46 1.49
N VAL A 107 1.42 7.13 1.76
CA VAL A 107 0.66 7.65 2.90
C VAL A 107 0.71 6.61 4.01
N ILE A 108 1.52 6.87 5.03
CA ILE A 108 1.76 5.93 6.13
C ILE A 108 0.70 6.15 7.21
N HIS A 109 -0.19 5.18 7.37
CA HIS A 109 -1.20 5.14 8.43
C HIS A 109 -0.64 4.58 9.73
N ASP A 110 0.19 3.53 9.63
CA ASP A 110 0.82 2.85 10.76
C ASP A 110 2.16 2.25 10.31
N ILE A 111 3.05 1.97 11.27
CA ILE A 111 4.29 1.21 11.05
C ILE A 111 4.14 -0.12 11.79
N ASP A 112 3.95 -1.21 11.04
CA ASP A 112 3.73 -2.54 11.62
C ASP A 112 4.88 -3.00 12.53
N GLN A 113 6.12 -2.59 12.22
CA GLN A 113 7.31 -2.82 13.05
C GLN A 113 7.19 -2.31 14.49
N LEU A 114 6.46 -1.22 14.70
CA LEU A 114 6.23 -0.65 16.02
C LEU A 114 5.05 -1.32 16.74
N ARG A 115 4.22 -2.09 16.03
CA ARG A 115 3.03 -2.74 16.58
C ARG A 115 3.21 -4.22 16.89
N PHE A 116 4.09 -4.92 16.17
CA PHE A 116 4.26 -6.36 16.32
C PHE A 116 5.75 -6.73 16.43
N GLU A 117 6.14 -7.34 17.55
CA GLU A 117 7.54 -7.74 17.82
C GLU A 117 8.14 -8.67 16.75
N SER A 118 7.30 -9.41 16.01
CA SER A 118 7.71 -10.36 14.97
C SER A 118 7.50 -9.84 13.54
N SER A 119 7.38 -8.53 13.33
CA SER A 119 7.16 -7.97 11.99
C SER A 119 8.46 -7.62 11.28
N ARG A 120 8.43 -7.71 9.95
CA ARG A 120 9.57 -7.44 9.08
C ARG A 120 10.02 -5.98 9.21
N ASN A 121 11.32 -5.75 9.08
CA ASN A 121 11.87 -4.41 8.93
C ASN A 121 11.42 -3.82 7.58
N ASN A 122 10.46 -2.90 7.63
CA ASN A 122 9.80 -2.33 6.46
C ASN A 122 10.46 -1.02 5.96
N ILE A 123 11.59 -0.63 6.56
CA ILE A 123 12.33 0.58 6.17
C ILE A 123 12.71 0.53 4.68
N SER A 124 13.02 -0.65 4.14
CA SER A 124 13.34 -0.81 2.71
C SER A 124 12.22 -0.37 1.79
N ASP A 125 10.95 -0.52 2.20
CA ASP A 125 9.80 -0.10 1.40
C ASP A 125 9.71 1.42 1.32
N PHE A 126 10.05 2.09 2.42
CA PHE A 126 10.02 3.55 2.52
C PHE A 126 11.11 4.18 1.63
N LYS A 127 12.25 3.50 1.44
CA LYS A 127 13.30 3.93 0.50
C LYS A 127 12.87 3.90 -0.97
N LEU A 128 11.83 3.13 -1.31
CA LEU A 128 11.29 3.09 -2.66
C LEU A 128 10.39 4.29 -2.97
N ALA A 129 9.99 5.05 -1.95
CA ALA A 129 9.10 6.19 -2.09
C ALA A 129 9.86 7.43 -2.62
N ALA A 130 9.26 8.12 -3.59
CA ALA A 130 9.73 9.46 -3.95
C ALA A 130 9.31 10.49 -2.88
N TYR A 131 8.15 10.28 -2.26
CA TYR A 131 7.63 11.11 -1.18
C TYR A 131 6.92 10.26 -0.12
N ILE A 132 6.99 10.68 1.14
CA ILE A 132 6.31 10.05 2.26
C ILE A 132 5.43 11.09 2.96
N ILE A 133 4.17 10.73 3.19
CA ILE A 133 3.22 11.48 4.02
C ILE A 133 3.01 10.67 5.29
N SER A 134 3.56 11.16 6.39
CA SER A 134 3.45 10.54 7.71
C SER A 134 2.28 11.12 8.51
N HIS A 135 1.60 10.28 9.30
CA HIS A 135 0.54 10.65 10.23
C HIS A 135 0.85 11.81 11.19
N ASN A 136 2.08 11.92 11.72
CA ASN A 136 2.47 13.03 12.62
C ASN A 136 3.99 13.26 12.63
N GLN A 137 4.42 14.38 13.25
CA GLN A 137 5.83 14.77 13.34
C GLN A 137 6.71 13.74 14.07
N LYS A 138 6.17 13.03 15.08
CA LYS A 138 6.93 11.99 15.78
C LYS A 138 7.28 10.85 14.82
N MET A 139 6.35 10.44 13.98
CA MET A 139 6.59 9.44 12.94
C MET A 139 7.54 9.97 11.86
N THR A 140 7.42 11.23 11.47
CA THR A 140 8.38 11.88 10.55
C THR A 140 9.80 11.77 11.10
N ASN A 141 10.02 12.16 12.35
CA ASN A 141 11.33 12.12 12.99
C ASN A 141 11.86 10.68 13.11
N TYR A 142 10.99 9.74 13.47
CA TYR A 142 11.35 8.32 13.51
C TYR A 142 11.82 7.83 12.14
N LEU A 143 11.08 8.15 11.07
CA LEU A 143 11.44 7.76 9.71
C LEU A 143 12.76 8.40 9.30
N ILE A 144 12.97 9.70 9.52
CA ILE A 144 14.24 10.38 9.20
C ILE A 144 15.43 9.73 9.90
N ASN A 145 15.29 9.37 11.19
CA ASN A 145 16.38 8.78 11.95
C ASN A 145 16.72 7.33 11.54
N ASN A 146 15.84 6.67 10.77
CA ASN A 146 15.96 5.25 10.44
C ASN A 146 15.96 4.97 8.92
N ASN A 147 15.88 5.99 8.05
CA ASN A 147 15.93 5.85 6.59
C ASN A 147 17.36 6.09 6.09
#